data_AF-Q4N9D0-F1
#
_entry.id   AF-Q4N9D0-F1
#
_cell.length_a   1.000
_cell.length_b   1.000
_cell.length_c   1.000
_cell.angle_alpha   90.00
_cell.angle_beta   90.00
_cell.angle_gamma   90.00
#
_symmetry.space_group_name_H-M   'P 1'
#
loop_
_entity.id
_entity.type
_entity.pdbx_description
1 polymer ?
#
loop_
_entity_poly.entity_id
_entity_poly.type
_entity_poly.pdbx_seq_one_letter_code
_entity_poly.pdbx_strand_id
1 'polypeptide(L)'
;MELDYEEDIRKALEKYFSGLGYKTADGTNFGSDLVIYTKAGPNLSHSKYLLFIIDSKVTWREVITYYRVSSQTAKIALVAFKQKVISKLLVIN
;
A
#
# COMPACT_ATOMS: atom_id res chain seq x y z
N MET A 1 16.89 -7.18 -13.23
CA MET A 1 16.49 -7.87 -11.99
C MET A 1 15.72 -6.87 -11.12
N GLU A 2 14.59 -6.37 -11.62
CA GLU A 2 13.77 -5.33 -10.96
C GLU A 2 12.49 -5.89 -10.33
N LEU A 3 12.03 -7.06 -10.77
CA LEU A 3 10.80 -7.71 -10.29
C LEU A 3 10.85 -8.11 -8.80
N ASP A 4 12.05 -8.39 -8.27
CA ASP A 4 12.26 -8.88 -6.89
C ASP A 4 11.90 -7.82 -5.83
N TYR A 5 12.12 -6.54 -6.14
CA TYR A 5 11.96 -5.45 -5.18
C TYR A 5 10.49 -5.07 -4.91
N GLU A 6 9.62 -5.20 -5.91
CA GLU A 6 8.19 -4.86 -5.73
C GLU A 6 7.43 -5.91 -4.93
N GLU A 7 7.73 -7.20 -5.19
CA GLU A 7 7.12 -8.30 -4.47
C GLU A 7 7.53 -8.30 -2.99
N ASP A 8 8.77 -7.90 -2.70
CA ASP A 8 9.27 -7.73 -1.34
C ASP A 8 8.54 -6.63 -0.56
N ILE A 9 8.26 -5.48 -1.19
CA ILE A 9 7.54 -4.39 -0.55
C ILE A 9 6.10 -4.79 -0.24
N ARG A 10 5.42 -5.45 -1.19
CA ARG A 10 4.06 -5.92 -0.97
C ARG A 10 3.99 -6.90 0.21
N LYS A 11 4.88 -7.90 0.24
CA LYS A 11 4.97 -8.87 1.36
C LYS A 11 5.26 -8.18 2.69
N ALA A 12 6.16 -7.19 2.70
CA ALA A 12 6.47 -6.42 3.91
C ALA A 12 5.24 -5.64 4.43
N LEU A 13 4.46 -5.02 3.54
CA LEU A 13 3.24 -4.30 3.88
C LEU A 13 2.14 -5.25 4.39
N GLU A 14 1.96 -6.41 3.75
CA GLU A 14 1.04 -7.45 4.22
C GLU A 14 1.42 -7.93 5.62
N LYS A 15 2.71 -8.18 5.88
CA LYS A 15 3.22 -8.54 7.20
C LYS A 15 2.99 -7.43 8.24
N TYR A 16 3.23 -6.17 7.87
CA TYR A 16 2.99 -5.00 8.72
C TYR A 16 1.52 -4.91 9.15
N PHE A 17 0.59 -4.93 8.19
CA PHE A 17 -0.84 -4.82 8.49
C PHE A 17 -1.38 -6.04 9.25
N SER A 18 -0.89 -7.24 8.91
CA SER A 18 -1.22 -8.47 9.64
C SER A 18 -0.74 -8.40 11.11
N GLY A 19 0.48 -7.92 11.36
CA GLY A 19 1.00 -7.71 12.72
C GLY A 19 0.20 -6.69 13.53
N LEU A 20 -0.52 -5.78 12.87
CA LEU A 20 -1.46 -4.83 13.50
C LEU A 20 -2.89 -5.38 13.64
N GLY A 21 -3.15 -6.62 13.19
CA GLY A 21 -4.45 -7.28 13.26
C GLY A 21 -5.42 -6.94 12.12
N TYR A 22 -4.93 -6.37 11.02
CA TYR A 22 -5.72 -6.12 9.82
C TYR A 22 -5.62 -7.31 8.86
N LYS A 23 -6.70 -7.59 8.14
CA LYS A 23 -6.66 -8.54 7.01
C LYS A 23 -6.39 -7.79 5.73
N THR A 24 -5.46 -8.29 4.91
CA THR A 24 -5.16 -7.76 3.57
C THR A 24 -5.66 -8.73 2.49
N ALA A 25 -5.92 -8.21 1.30
CA ALA A 25 -6.24 -8.98 0.10
C ALA A 25 -5.75 -8.25 -1.15
N ASP A 26 -5.76 -8.94 -2.28
CA ASP A 26 -5.42 -8.33 -3.57
C ASP A 26 -6.37 -7.17 -3.93
N GLY A 27 -5.79 -6.09 -4.45
CA GLY A 27 -6.52 -4.86 -4.77
C GLY A 27 -6.83 -4.64 -6.24
N THR A 28 -6.53 -5.58 -7.13
CA THR A 28 -6.63 -5.41 -8.59
C THR A 28 -8.02 -4.98 -9.03
N ASN A 29 -9.08 -5.54 -8.43
CA ASN A 29 -10.48 -5.19 -8.73
C ASN A 29 -10.82 -3.72 -8.44
N PHE A 30 -9.99 -3.03 -7.66
CA PHE A 30 -10.14 -1.62 -7.30
C PHE A 30 -9.01 -0.75 -7.90
N GLY A 31 -8.15 -1.30 -8.75
CA GLY A 31 -6.99 -0.58 -9.29
C GLY A 31 -5.98 -0.15 -8.23
N SER A 32 -5.89 -0.89 -7.12
CA SER A 32 -4.96 -0.66 -6.00
C SER A 32 -4.06 -1.88 -5.79
N ASP A 33 -2.94 -1.72 -5.10
CA ASP A 33 -2.03 -2.85 -4.80
C ASP A 33 -2.63 -3.80 -3.76
N LEU A 34 -3.21 -3.24 -2.69
CA LEU A 34 -3.82 -4.01 -1.61
C LEU A 34 -5.14 -3.40 -1.14
N VAL A 35 -6.03 -4.30 -0.72
CA VAL A 35 -7.27 -3.97 -0.03
C VAL A 35 -7.13 -4.35 1.44
N ILE A 36 -7.46 -3.43 2.35
CA ILE A 36 -7.30 -3.64 3.79
C ILE A 36 -8.66 -3.57 4.48
N TYR A 37 -8.97 -4.65 5.19
CA TYR A 37 -10.17 -4.80 6.01
C TYR A 37 -9.89 -4.32 7.41
N THR A 38 -10.89 -3.74 8.07
CA THR A 38 -10.79 -3.39 9.50
C THR A 38 -10.46 -4.63 10.34
N LYS A 39 -9.92 -4.39 11.53
CA LYS A 39 -9.72 -5.43 12.56
C LYS A 39 -11.01 -6.25 12.74
N ALA A 40 -10.86 -7.51 13.13
CA ALA A 40 -11.96 -8.41 13.39
C ALA A 40 -13.03 -7.74 14.29
N GLY A 41 -14.26 -7.70 13.80
CA GLY A 41 -15.40 -7.05 14.45
C GLY A 41 -16.69 -7.41 13.69
N PRO A 42 -17.87 -7.03 14.19
CA PRO A 42 -19.15 -7.48 13.63
C PRO A 42 -19.40 -7.04 12.17
N ASN A 43 -18.72 -6.00 11.68
CA ASN A 43 -18.88 -5.44 10.34
C ASN A 43 -17.67 -5.72 9.44
N LEU A 44 -17.42 -6.99 9.11
CA LEU A 44 -16.30 -7.41 8.23
C LEU A 44 -16.64 -7.44 6.74
N SER A 45 -17.87 -7.10 6.35
CA SER A 45 -18.39 -7.32 4.98
C SER A 45 -17.69 -6.48 3.91
N HIS A 46 -17.06 -5.37 4.27
CA HIS A 46 -16.41 -4.47 3.32
C HIS A 46 -15.03 -4.01 3.80
N SER A 47 -14.08 -4.00 2.89
CA SER A 47 -12.79 -3.37 3.11
C SER A 47 -12.91 -1.86 3.29
N LYS A 48 -12.04 -1.29 4.12
CA LYS A 48 -12.07 0.14 4.48
C LYS A 48 -11.00 0.96 3.76
N TYR A 49 -9.88 0.34 3.39
CA TYR A 49 -8.76 1.04 2.76
C TYR A 49 -8.36 0.40 1.45
N LEU A 50 -7.91 1.25 0.52
CA LEU A 50 -7.17 0.87 -0.69
C LEU A 50 -5.74 1.39 -0.53
N LEU A 51 -4.75 0.52 -0.66
CA LEU A 51 -3.34 0.87 -0.55
C LEU A 51 -2.71 0.96 -1.93
N PHE A 52 -2.03 2.07 -2.19
CA PHE A 52 -1.30 2.35 -3.42
C PHE A 52 0.20 2.48 -3.09
N ILE A 53 1.02 1.65 -3.73
CA ILE A 53 2.47 1.66 -3.57
C ILE A 53 3.05 2.54 -4.69
N ILE A 54 3.49 3.75 -4.33
CA ILE A 54 3.94 4.76 -5.29
C ILE A 54 5.46 4.87 -5.32
N ASP A 55 6.02 5.13 -6.49
CA ASP A 55 7.42 5.49 -6.64
C ASP A 55 7.64 7.01 -6.48
N SER A 56 8.90 7.44 -6.59
CA SER A 56 9.28 8.85 -6.49
C SER A 56 8.87 9.71 -7.69
N LYS A 57 8.39 9.11 -8.77
CA LYS A 57 8.01 9.79 -10.02
C LYS A 57 6.49 9.93 -10.18
N VAL A 58 5.72 9.48 -9.20
CA VAL A 58 4.27 9.63 -9.16
C VAL A 58 3.84 11.07 -9.42
N THR A 59 2.87 11.23 -10.31
CA THR A 59 2.32 12.51 -10.71
C THR A 59 1.12 12.88 -9.85
N TRP A 60 0.83 14.18 -9.74
CA TRP A 60 -0.38 14.66 -9.08
C TRP A 60 -1.66 14.08 -9.68
N ARG A 61 -1.67 13.82 -11.00
CA ARG A 61 -2.80 13.20 -11.69
C ARG A 61 -3.06 11.78 -11.19
N GLU A 62 -2.02 11.00 -10.94
CA GLU A 62 -2.13 9.65 -10.39
C GLU A 62 -2.65 9.69 -8.96
N VAL A 63 -2.14 10.59 -8.12
CA VAL A 63 -2.64 10.79 -6.74
C VAL A 63 -4.13 11.13 -6.72
N ILE A 64 -4.59 12.04 -7.60
CA ILE A 64 -6.02 12.37 -7.74
C ILE A 64 -6.82 11.14 -8.19
N THR A 65 -6.26 10.32 -9.07
CA THR A 65 -6.93 9.09 -9.55
C THR A 65 -7.13 8.09 -8.42
N TYR A 66 -6.10 7.86 -7.58
CA TYR A 66 -6.20 6.99 -6.41
C TYR A 66 -7.27 7.48 -5.43
N TYR A 67 -7.31 8.78 -5.18
CA TYR A 67 -8.33 9.40 -4.34
C TYR A 67 -9.74 9.24 -4.92
N ARG A 68 -9.90 9.47 -6.23
CA ARG A 68 -11.18 9.33 -6.94
C ARG A 68 -11.75 7.92 -6.81
N VAL A 69 -10.93 6.89 -7.07
CA VAL A 69 -11.37 5.49 -6.99
C VAL A 69 -11.73 5.08 -5.56
N SER A 70 -10.92 5.50 -4.60
CA SER A 70 -11.20 5.25 -3.18
C SER A 70 -12.51 5.90 -2.74
N SER A 71 -12.73 7.18 -3.09
CA SER A 71 -13.96 7.90 -2.78
C SER A 71 -15.19 7.27 -3.43
N GLN A 72 -15.10 6.83 -4.68
CA GLN A 72 -16.20 6.19 -5.41
C GLN A 72 -16.64 4.86 -4.76
N THR A 73 -15.73 4.20 -4.05
CA THR A 73 -15.99 2.90 -3.41
C THR A 73 -16.20 3.01 -1.89
N ALA A 74 -16.38 4.23 -1.38
CA ALA A 74 -16.50 4.55 0.04
C ALA A 74 -15.33 4.00 0.89
N LYS A 75 -14.11 4.06 0.32
CA LYS A 75 -12.85 3.64 0.94
C LYS A 75 -11.91 4.82 1.15
N ILE A 76 -10.96 4.64 2.05
CA ILE A 76 -9.90 5.61 2.31
C ILE A 76 -8.65 5.19 1.53
N ALA A 77 -8.07 6.13 0.77
CA ALA A 77 -6.81 5.91 0.08
C ALA A 77 -5.65 5.94 1.08
N LEU A 78 -4.81 4.90 1.06
CA LEU A 78 -3.53 4.85 1.76
C LEU A 78 -2.41 4.80 0.72
N VAL A 79 -1.32 5.49 1.00
CA VAL A 79 -0.21 5.64 0.07
C VAL A 79 1.07 5.17 0.76
N ALA A 80 1.73 4.18 0.17
CA ALA A 80 3.02 3.68 0.61
C ALA A 80 4.10 4.16 -0.37
N PHE A 81 5.03 4.98 0.09
CA PHE A 81 6.10 5.53 -0.74
C PHE A 81 7.29 4.56 -0.80
N LYS A 82 7.69 4.14 -2.00
CA LYS A 82 8.90 3.33 -2.21
C LYS A 82 10.13 4.21 -2.01
N GLN A 83 10.72 4.20 -0.81
CA GLN A 83 11.98 4.88 -0.54
C GLN A 83 13.16 3.90 -0.55
N LYS A 84 14.06 4.05 -1.52
CA LYS A 84 15.36 3.37 -1.48
C LYS A 84 16.27 4.09 -0.49
N VAL A 85 16.47 3.50 0.69
CA VAL A 85 17.46 4.02 1.65
C VAL A 85 18.85 3.73 1.07
N ILE A 86 19.55 4.77 0.61
CA ILE A 86 20.97 4.66 0.27
C ILE A 86 21.74 4.71 1.58
N SER A 87 22.01 3.56 2.18
CA SER A 87 22.94 3.45 3.29
C SER A 87 24.36 3.69 2.76
N LYS A 88 24.79 4.96 2.69
CA LYS A 88 26.22 5.27 2.69
C LYS A 88 26.75 4.87 4.06
N LEU A 89 27.42 3.72 4.14
CA LEU A 89 28.36 3.43 5.22
C LEU A 89 29.40 4.56 5.20
N LEU A 90 29.22 5.53 6.09
CA LEU A 90 30.29 6.44 6.50
C LEU A 90 31.30 5.58 7.26
N VAL A 91 32.25 5.01 6.53
CA VAL A 91 33.50 4.52 7.12
C VAL A 91 34.27 5.77 7.53
N ILE A 92 34.17 6.13 8.80
CA ILE A 92 35.06 7.12 9.41
C ILE A 92 36.34 6.34 9.75
N ASN A 93 37.40 6.59 8.97
CA ASN A 93 38.77 6.17 9.32
C ASN A 93 39.30 7.03 10.47
#